data_AF-A0AA97LD22-F1
#
_entry.id   AF-A0AA97LD22-F1
#
_cell.length_a   1.000
_cell.length_b   1.000
_cell.length_c   1.000
_cell.angle_alpha   90.00
_cell.angle_beta   90.00
_cell.angle_gamma   90.00
#
_symmetry.space_group_name_H-M   'P 1'
#
loop_
_entity.id
_entity.type
_entity.pdbx_description
1 polymer ?
#
loop_
_entity_poly.entity_id
_entity_poly.type
_entity_poly.pdbx_seq_one_letter_code
_entity_poly.pdbx_strand_id
1 'polypeptide(L)'
;MAIESNADTHMNGKAGELAVTDNVSESESKSSKTKKKKEKLSMVSPFSVFRYSDSLDKLLMILGAFFAAAHGAALPAMMIIFGNMTDTFVASGVPPENFSLDNFSKNPLEILEEKMTSYAYDYSGIGAGVLVAAYLHIAFWTLAASRQTKRIRQRFFHAIMRQEIGWFDMNDSGELNTRLIDDVSKINEGIGDKISILIQGISTFLAGFIVGFIKGWKLTLVILAVSPVLGLSAAIWAKVLSAFTGKELAAYAKAGAVAEEVLAAIRTVVAFGGQKKEIQRYHKNLEDAKNIGIKKAVTANISMGFAFLLIYAAYALAFWYGTSLILNKEDYTIGKVLTVFFSVLIGAFSVGQATPNMEAFAIARGAAYAVFNIIDNEPQIDSFSETGYKPDHIKGNLNFHNVCFNYPSRPDVKILKHLNLKVNSGQTVALVGSSGCGKSTTVQLIQRFYDPMEGTITIDEQDIKTLNLRYLREIIGVVNQEPVLFATTIAENIRYGREDVTMEEIEKAVKEANAYDFIMKLPDKFETVVGERGAQLSGGQKQRIAIARALVRNPKILLLDEATSALDTESEAVVQAALDKVCLLPGKVAPLSSSPIVYLQFATQIALLLSKMVSSLSKGPIMNL
;
A
#
# COMPACT_ATOMS: atom_id res chain seq x y z
N MET A 1 49.84 32.58 25.27
CA MET A 1 50.27 33.48 26.38
C MET A 1 49.03 33.75 27.22
N ALA A 2 48.74 32.90 28.21
CA ALA A 2 49.34 32.84 29.56
C ALA A 2 48.72 33.91 30.47
N ILE A 3 48.23 33.66 31.70
CA ILE A 3 48.20 32.50 32.60
C ILE A 3 47.11 32.78 33.68
N GLU A 4 46.42 31.72 34.10
CA GLU A 4 45.79 31.32 35.38
C GLU A 4 45.35 32.32 36.48
N SER A 5 44.19 32.03 37.09
CA SER A 5 44.11 31.60 38.51
C SER A 5 42.73 31.00 38.87
N ASN A 6 42.74 29.74 39.33
CA ASN A 6 41.73 29.07 40.16
C ASN A 6 41.55 29.85 41.51
N ALA A 7 40.56 29.69 42.40
CA ALA A 7 39.82 28.50 42.80
C ALA A 7 38.53 28.88 43.58
N ASP A 8 37.54 27.99 43.47
CA ASP A 8 36.60 27.45 44.45
C ASP A 8 35.83 28.34 45.45
N THR A 9 34.50 28.24 45.38
CA THR A 9 33.69 27.91 46.56
C THR A 9 32.42 27.15 46.16
N HIS A 10 32.30 25.94 46.70
CA HIS A 10 31.15 25.04 46.59
C HIS A 10 29.83 25.69 47.03
N MET A 11 28.76 25.50 46.26
CA MET A 11 27.39 25.44 46.79
C MET A 11 26.54 24.47 45.95
N ASN A 12 25.92 23.52 46.64
CA ASN A 12 24.96 22.55 46.16
C ASN A 12 23.82 23.17 45.34
N GLY A 13 23.39 22.50 44.27
CA GLY A 13 22.14 22.83 43.58
C GLY A 13 21.75 21.79 42.53
N LYS A 14 20.96 20.79 42.93
CA LYS A 14 20.20 19.93 42.00
C LYS A 14 19.26 20.83 41.18
N ALA A 15 19.47 20.93 39.87
CA ALA A 15 18.53 21.56 38.95
C ALA A 15 17.68 20.47 38.29
N GLY A 16 16.38 20.49 38.61
CA GLY A 16 15.39 19.51 38.21
C GLY A 16 14.84 19.70 36.79
N GLU A 17 14.22 18.61 36.32
CA GLU A 17 13.36 18.55 35.16
C GLU A 17 12.26 19.62 35.22
N LEU A 18 12.22 20.48 34.20
CA LEU A 18 11.07 21.32 33.89
C LEU A 18 10.18 20.57 32.90
N ALA A 19 9.25 19.80 33.45
CA ALA A 19 8.00 19.47 32.78
C ALA A 19 7.14 20.74 32.77
N VAL A 20 6.86 21.26 31.58
CA VAL A 20 5.88 22.34 31.40
C VAL A 20 4.49 21.70 31.48
N THR A 21 3.85 21.89 32.63
CA THR A 21 2.42 21.67 32.84
C THR A 21 1.67 22.95 32.46
N ASP A 22 0.95 22.92 31.34
CA ASP A 22 -0.10 23.92 31.07
C ASP A 22 -1.39 23.51 31.79
N ASN A 23 -1.73 24.26 32.84
CA ASN A 23 -3.02 24.24 33.49
C ASN A 23 -3.83 25.45 33.00
N VAL A 24 -4.81 25.24 32.13
CA VAL A 24 -5.98 26.14 31.99
C VAL A 24 -7.25 25.29 31.81
N SER A 25 -8.19 25.50 32.74
CA SER A 25 -9.61 25.11 32.79
C SER A 25 -9.98 23.64 32.94
N GLU A 26 -10.19 23.20 34.19
CA GLU A 26 -11.17 22.18 34.55
C GLU A 26 -12.52 22.84 34.81
N SER A 27 -13.52 22.59 33.96
CA SER A 27 -14.89 22.28 34.42
C SER A 27 -15.65 21.58 33.28
N GLU A 28 -16.17 20.39 33.61
CA GLU A 28 -17.21 19.62 32.91
C GLU A 28 -16.88 18.95 31.55
N SER A 29 -16.43 17.70 31.61
CA SER A 29 -17.20 16.56 31.06
C SER A 29 -16.50 15.23 31.35
N LYS A 30 -17.14 14.41 32.18
CA LYS A 30 -16.82 12.98 32.32
C LYS A 30 -17.20 12.28 31.02
N SER A 31 -16.21 12.03 30.16
CA SER A 31 -16.34 11.20 28.97
C SER A 31 -15.08 10.34 28.82
N SER A 32 -15.29 9.07 28.48
CA SER A 32 -14.40 7.92 28.65
C SER A 32 -13.00 8.07 28.03
N LYS A 33 -11.95 8.03 28.87
CA LYS A 33 -10.59 7.67 28.42
C LYS A 33 -10.49 6.16 28.21
N THR A 34 -10.94 5.69 27.05
CA THR A 34 -10.62 4.35 26.54
C THR A 34 -9.12 4.32 26.26
N LYS A 35 -8.35 3.53 27.03
CA LYS A 35 -6.96 3.19 26.70
C LYS A 35 -6.93 2.66 25.26
N LYS A 36 -6.42 3.42 24.29
CA LYS A 36 -6.02 2.89 22.98
C LYS A 36 -4.97 1.81 23.23
N LYS A 37 -5.41 0.54 23.27
CA LYS A 37 -4.52 -0.61 23.09
C LYS A 37 -3.74 -0.36 21.81
N LYS A 38 -2.41 -0.48 21.82
CA LYS A 38 -1.65 -0.70 20.59
C LYS A 38 -2.32 -1.86 19.88
N GLU A 39 -3.00 -1.60 18.76
CA GLU A 39 -3.57 -2.66 17.93
C GLU A 39 -2.41 -3.60 17.59
N LYS A 40 -2.56 -4.88 17.95
CA LYS A 40 -1.64 -5.90 17.42
C LYS A 40 -1.78 -5.81 15.92
N LEU A 41 -0.68 -5.52 15.22
CA LEU A 41 -0.61 -5.60 13.76
C LEU A 41 -1.21 -6.95 13.35
N SER A 42 -2.41 -6.90 12.83
CA SER A 42 -3.15 -8.06 12.40
C SER A 42 -2.47 -8.56 11.14
N MET A 43 -1.92 -9.77 11.22
CA MET A 43 -1.21 -10.42 10.14
C MET A 43 -2.07 -11.57 9.63
N VAL A 44 -2.07 -11.77 8.31
CA VAL A 44 -2.67 -12.98 7.74
C VAL A 44 -1.84 -14.22 8.10
N SER A 45 -2.46 -15.40 8.04
CA SER A 45 -1.74 -16.67 8.20
C SER A 45 -0.69 -16.84 7.09
N PRO A 46 0.49 -17.45 7.36
CA PRO A 46 1.54 -17.63 6.35
C PRO A 46 1.04 -18.28 5.05
N PHE A 47 0.16 -19.28 5.15
CA PHE A 47 -0.39 -19.97 3.98
C PHE A 47 -1.44 -19.14 3.23
N SER A 48 -2.20 -18.30 3.95
CA SER A 48 -3.24 -17.46 3.33
C SER A 48 -2.66 -16.36 2.44
N VAL A 49 -1.40 -15.94 2.65
CA VAL A 49 -0.70 -15.02 1.73
C VAL A 49 -0.68 -15.57 0.31
N PHE A 50 -0.55 -16.90 0.17
CA PHE A 50 -0.46 -17.61 -1.12
C PHE A 50 -1.81 -18.06 -1.69
N ARG A 51 -2.94 -17.56 -1.18
CA ARG A 51 -4.29 -18.01 -1.59
C ARG A 51 -4.58 -17.83 -3.08
N TYR A 52 -3.84 -16.95 -3.77
CA TYR A 52 -4.00 -16.67 -5.20
C TYR A 52 -3.03 -17.44 -6.11
N SER A 53 -2.29 -18.41 -5.56
CA SER A 53 -1.42 -19.31 -6.32
C SER A 53 -2.22 -20.35 -7.12
N ASP A 54 -1.97 -20.42 -8.43
CA ASP A 54 -2.49 -21.49 -9.28
C ASP A 54 -1.60 -22.75 -9.20
N SER A 55 -1.96 -23.80 -9.95
CA SER A 55 -1.18 -25.05 -9.98
C SER A 55 0.25 -24.88 -10.50
N LEU A 56 0.46 -23.94 -11.42
CA LEU A 56 1.78 -23.64 -11.97
C LEU A 56 2.62 -22.86 -10.95
N ASP A 57 2.03 -21.88 -10.25
CA ASP A 57 2.68 -21.12 -9.19
C ASP A 57 3.11 -22.06 -8.07
N LYS A 58 2.27 -23.02 -7.69
CA LYS A 58 2.61 -24.06 -6.70
C LYS A 58 3.77 -24.94 -7.18
N LEU A 59 3.75 -25.38 -8.44
CA LEU A 59 4.84 -26.17 -9.02
C LEU A 59 6.15 -25.38 -9.03
N LEU A 60 6.12 -24.11 -9.46
CA LEU A 60 7.28 -23.21 -9.46
C LEU A 60 7.84 -23.02 -8.04
N MET A 61 6.99 -22.78 -7.04
CA MET A 61 7.44 -22.63 -5.65
C MET A 61 8.06 -23.92 -5.10
N ILE A 62 7.51 -25.10 -5.43
CA ILE A 62 8.06 -26.40 -4.99
C ILE A 62 9.43 -26.64 -5.64
N LEU A 63 9.54 -26.47 -6.96
CA LEU A 63 10.81 -26.62 -7.67
C LEU A 63 11.84 -25.58 -7.19
N GLY A 64 11.40 -24.34 -6.97
CA GLY A 64 12.24 -23.27 -6.44
C GLY A 64 12.75 -23.60 -5.04
N ALA A 65 11.91 -24.14 -4.16
CA ALA A 65 12.32 -24.60 -2.83
C ALA A 65 13.37 -25.73 -2.90
N PHE A 66 13.19 -26.69 -3.81
CA PHE A 66 14.17 -27.75 -4.04
C PHE A 66 15.53 -27.21 -4.48
N PHE A 67 15.57 -26.34 -5.49
CA PHE A 67 16.82 -25.73 -5.95
C PHE A 67 17.46 -24.80 -4.92
N ALA A 68 16.66 -24.07 -4.13
CA ALA A 68 17.15 -23.26 -3.01
C ALA A 68 17.83 -24.13 -1.95
N ALA A 69 17.22 -25.27 -1.60
CA ALA A 69 17.80 -26.21 -0.66
C ALA A 69 19.10 -26.82 -1.21
N ALA A 70 19.14 -27.22 -2.48
CA ALA A 70 20.34 -27.73 -3.14
C ALA A 70 21.48 -26.69 -3.16
N HIS A 71 21.16 -25.44 -3.50
CA HIS A 71 22.12 -24.34 -3.46
C HIS A 71 22.64 -24.11 -2.02
N GLY A 72 21.76 -24.14 -1.01
CA GLY A 72 22.16 -23.95 0.38
C GLY A 72 23.12 -25.02 0.90
N ALA A 73 22.96 -26.27 0.45
CA ALA A 73 23.82 -27.39 0.85
C ALA A 73 25.18 -27.43 0.12
N ALA A 74 25.30 -26.72 -1.02
CA ALA A 74 26.51 -26.75 -1.85
C ALA A 74 27.76 -26.22 -1.12
N LEU A 75 27.61 -25.15 -0.32
CA LEU A 75 28.74 -24.53 0.37
C LEU A 75 29.31 -25.42 1.51
N PRO A 76 28.49 -26.05 2.38
CA PRO A 76 28.99 -27.09 3.28
C PRO A 76 29.61 -28.31 2.57
N ALA A 77 29.04 -28.75 1.44
CA ALA A 77 29.61 -29.84 0.66
C ALA A 77 31.01 -29.48 0.12
N MET A 78 31.19 -28.23 -0.34
CA MET A 78 32.47 -27.68 -0.78
C MET A 78 33.54 -27.73 0.32
N MET A 79 33.15 -27.55 1.60
CA MET A 79 34.08 -27.62 2.73
C MET A 79 34.60 -29.04 3.01
N ILE A 80 33.87 -30.08 2.59
CA ILE A 80 34.36 -31.47 2.68
C ILE A 80 35.50 -31.69 1.69
N ILE A 81 35.34 -31.23 0.45
CA ILE A 81 36.38 -31.32 -0.58
C ILE A 81 37.62 -30.54 -0.14
N PHE A 82 37.41 -29.33 0.41
CA PHE A 82 38.50 -28.51 0.94
C PHE A 82 39.31 -29.22 2.03
N GLY A 83 38.65 -29.94 2.94
CA GLY A 83 39.32 -30.74 3.97
C GLY A 83 40.12 -31.89 3.37
N ASN A 84 39.51 -32.68 2.49
CA ASN A 84 40.18 -33.82 1.84
C ASN A 84 41.39 -33.37 1.00
N MET A 85 41.27 -32.23 0.33
CA MET A 85 42.35 -31.58 -0.41
C MET A 85 43.51 -31.21 0.52
N THR A 86 43.20 -30.59 1.66
CA THR A 86 44.21 -30.21 2.67
C THR A 86 44.94 -31.44 3.21
N ASP A 87 44.21 -32.52 3.53
CA ASP A 87 44.83 -33.76 4.01
C ASP A 87 45.77 -34.36 2.96
N THR A 88 45.42 -34.26 1.68
CA THR A 88 46.25 -34.75 0.58
C THR A 88 47.54 -33.93 0.43
N PHE A 89 47.46 -32.60 0.58
CA PHE A 89 48.64 -31.72 0.57
C PHE A 89 49.57 -32.00 1.75
N VAL A 90 49.02 -32.12 2.95
CA VAL A 90 49.83 -32.39 4.15
C VAL A 90 50.49 -33.76 4.08
N ALA A 91 49.77 -34.79 3.62
CA ALA A 91 50.35 -36.12 3.43
C ALA A 91 51.49 -36.15 2.40
N SER A 92 51.44 -35.27 1.39
CA SER A 92 52.47 -35.17 0.33
C SER A 92 53.67 -34.31 0.75
N GLY A 93 53.51 -33.46 1.78
CA GLY A 93 54.55 -32.55 2.29
C GLY A 93 55.41 -33.11 3.42
N VAL A 94 55.02 -34.24 4.03
CA VAL A 94 55.82 -34.93 5.06
C VAL A 94 56.82 -35.87 4.36
N PRO A 95 58.14 -35.61 4.41
CA PRO A 95 59.12 -36.54 3.85
C PRO A 95 59.09 -37.87 4.64
N PRO A 96 59.13 -39.04 3.99
CA PRO A 96 59.24 -40.30 4.70
C PRO A 96 60.53 -40.33 5.52
N GLU A 97 60.43 -40.69 6.81
CA GLU A 97 61.58 -40.77 7.74
C GLU A 97 62.68 -41.77 7.29
N ASN A 98 62.39 -42.65 6.32
CA ASN A 98 63.37 -43.57 5.70
C ASN A 98 63.41 -43.37 4.18
N PHE A 99 64.24 -42.43 3.73
CA PHE A 99 64.51 -42.21 2.31
C PHE A 99 65.42 -43.32 1.76
N SER A 100 64.80 -44.40 1.27
CA SER A 100 65.48 -45.43 0.47
C SER A 100 65.03 -45.29 -0.99
N LEU A 101 66.01 -45.22 -1.90
CA LEU A 101 65.84 -44.97 -3.34
C LEU A 101 65.08 -46.09 -4.09
N ASP A 102 64.75 -47.21 -3.44
CA ASP A 102 64.30 -48.43 -4.09
C ASP A 102 62.78 -48.66 -4.12
N ASN A 103 61.96 -47.78 -3.54
CA ASN A 103 60.50 -47.98 -3.46
C ASN A 103 59.66 -47.04 -4.35
N PHE A 104 60.16 -46.78 -5.57
CA PHE A 104 59.43 -46.09 -6.61
C PHE A 104 58.39 -47.01 -7.26
N SER A 105 57.18 -47.11 -6.69
CA SER A 105 56.02 -47.65 -7.44
C SER A 105 55.04 -46.57 -7.92
N LYS A 106 55.05 -45.35 -7.35
CA LYS A 106 54.41 -44.15 -7.91
C LYS A 106 55.11 -42.89 -7.39
N ASN A 107 55.36 -41.92 -8.26
CA ASN A 107 55.89 -40.62 -7.83
C ASN A 107 54.87 -39.94 -6.89
N PRO A 108 55.25 -39.42 -5.72
CA PRO A 108 54.32 -38.69 -4.84
C PRO A 108 53.67 -37.49 -5.53
N LEU A 109 54.36 -36.90 -6.52
CA LEU A 109 53.84 -35.87 -7.41
C LEU A 109 52.71 -36.35 -8.32
N GLU A 110 52.76 -37.60 -8.80
CA GLU A 110 51.76 -38.18 -9.71
C GLU A 110 50.46 -38.51 -8.95
N ILE A 111 50.56 -38.99 -7.71
CA ILE A 111 49.41 -39.20 -6.82
C ILE A 111 48.74 -37.88 -6.45
N LEU A 112 49.55 -36.83 -6.24
CA LEU A 112 49.07 -35.50 -5.94
C LEU A 112 48.33 -34.91 -7.15
N GLU A 113 48.90 -35.02 -8.36
CA GLU A 113 48.29 -34.59 -9.61
C GLU A 113 46.94 -35.28 -9.86
N GLU A 114 46.87 -36.60 -9.70
CA GLU A 114 45.64 -37.40 -9.86
C GLU A 114 44.53 -36.91 -8.91
N LYS A 115 44.85 -36.74 -7.61
CA LYS A 115 43.88 -36.29 -6.60
C LYS A 115 43.47 -34.83 -6.77
N MET A 116 44.41 -33.94 -7.09
CA MET A 116 44.09 -32.53 -7.31
C MET A 116 43.21 -32.32 -8.54
N THR A 117 43.45 -33.09 -9.60
CA THR A 117 42.59 -33.10 -10.78
C THR A 117 41.17 -33.54 -10.44
N SER A 118 41.01 -34.60 -9.63
CA SER A 118 39.71 -35.04 -9.13
C SER A 118 38.98 -33.96 -8.33
N TYR A 119 39.66 -33.32 -7.36
CA TYR A 119 39.05 -32.25 -6.58
C TYR A 119 38.68 -31.03 -7.42
N ALA A 120 39.49 -30.69 -8.44
CA ALA A 120 39.19 -29.62 -9.38
C ALA A 120 37.91 -29.92 -10.20
N TYR A 121 37.69 -31.18 -10.61
CA TYR A 121 36.44 -31.60 -11.24
C TYR A 121 35.25 -31.50 -10.28
N ASP A 122 35.40 -31.90 -9.02
CA ASP A 122 34.33 -31.78 -8.02
C ASP A 122 33.93 -30.30 -7.78
N TYR A 123 34.92 -29.41 -7.62
CA TYR A 123 34.67 -27.97 -7.49
C TYR A 123 33.96 -27.39 -8.71
N SER A 124 34.40 -27.78 -9.92
CA SER A 124 33.79 -27.33 -11.17
C SER A 124 32.35 -27.84 -11.31
N GLY A 125 32.10 -29.09 -10.92
CA GLY A 125 30.76 -29.70 -10.91
C GLY A 125 29.81 -29.00 -9.94
N ILE A 126 30.26 -28.70 -8.71
CA ILE A 126 29.50 -27.92 -7.74
C ILE A 126 29.23 -26.51 -8.26
N GLY A 127 30.22 -25.84 -8.84
CA GLY A 127 30.06 -24.50 -9.41
C GLY A 127 29.00 -24.45 -10.52
N ALA A 128 29.05 -25.41 -11.47
CA ALA A 128 28.04 -25.53 -12.52
C ALA A 128 26.65 -25.85 -11.95
N GLY A 129 26.57 -26.74 -10.95
CA GLY A 129 25.31 -27.07 -10.27
C GLY A 129 24.71 -25.87 -9.52
N VAL A 130 25.53 -25.11 -8.81
CA VAL A 130 25.13 -23.89 -8.10
C VAL A 130 24.65 -22.83 -9.08
N LEU A 131 25.32 -22.64 -10.23
CA LEU A 131 24.89 -21.69 -11.25
C LEU A 131 23.44 -21.95 -11.69
N VAL A 132 23.13 -23.22 -12.00
CA VAL A 132 21.78 -23.63 -12.41
C VAL A 132 20.79 -23.51 -11.25
N ALA A 133 21.15 -24.02 -10.07
CA ALA A 133 20.28 -23.98 -8.91
C ALA A 133 19.95 -22.54 -8.49
N ALA A 134 20.96 -21.66 -8.43
CA ALA A 134 20.84 -20.25 -8.07
C ALA A 134 19.89 -19.51 -9.03
N TYR A 135 20.06 -19.71 -10.33
CA TYR A 135 19.18 -19.11 -11.32
C TYR A 135 17.74 -19.62 -11.17
N LEU A 136 17.54 -20.94 -11.12
CA LEU A 136 16.21 -21.53 -11.11
C LEU A 136 15.43 -21.17 -9.86
N HIS A 137 16.05 -21.21 -8.67
CA HIS A 137 15.31 -20.90 -7.45
C HIS A 137 14.86 -19.43 -7.40
N ILE A 138 15.73 -18.49 -7.76
CA ILE A 138 15.35 -17.06 -7.79
C ILE A 138 14.30 -16.81 -8.87
N ALA A 139 14.49 -17.36 -10.07
CA ALA A 139 13.57 -17.17 -11.19
C ALA A 139 12.17 -17.72 -10.88
N PHE A 140 12.07 -18.95 -10.38
CA PHE A 140 10.78 -19.58 -10.10
C PHE A 140 9.99 -18.87 -9.00
N TRP A 141 10.65 -18.46 -7.91
CA TRP A 141 9.99 -17.68 -6.85
C TRP A 141 9.56 -16.30 -7.34
N THR A 142 10.41 -15.60 -8.09
CA THR A 142 10.07 -14.27 -8.64
C THR A 142 8.92 -14.32 -9.65
N LEU A 143 8.89 -15.36 -10.49
CA LEU A 143 7.81 -15.59 -11.45
C LEU A 143 6.48 -15.91 -10.74
N ALA A 144 6.50 -16.81 -9.76
CA ALA A 144 5.31 -17.16 -8.98
C ALA A 144 4.77 -15.96 -8.18
N ALA A 145 5.66 -15.14 -7.61
CA ALA A 145 5.29 -13.91 -6.92
C ALA A 145 4.65 -12.89 -7.87
N SER A 146 5.28 -12.63 -9.02
CA SER A 146 4.79 -11.65 -10.00
C SER A 146 3.40 -12.01 -10.55
N ARG A 147 3.16 -13.30 -10.82
CA ARG A 147 1.85 -13.81 -11.27
C ARG A 147 0.76 -13.62 -10.22
N GLN A 148 1.06 -13.93 -8.96
CA GLN A 148 0.14 -13.72 -7.84
C GLN A 148 -0.12 -12.23 -7.60
N THR A 149 0.92 -11.40 -7.59
CA THR A 149 0.81 -9.94 -7.43
C THR A 149 -0.09 -9.32 -8.50
N LYS A 150 0.01 -9.75 -9.76
CA LYS A 150 -0.90 -9.31 -10.83
C LYS A 150 -2.36 -9.62 -10.50
N ARG A 151 -2.67 -10.85 -10.04
CA ARG A 151 -4.03 -11.24 -9.64
C ARG A 151 -4.52 -10.46 -8.43
N ILE A 152 -3.66 -10.24 -7.44
CA ILE A 152 -3.96 -9.45 -6.25
C ILE A 152 -4.33 -8.02 -6.66
N ARG A 153 -3.53 -7.36 -7.51
CA ARG A 153 -3.85 -6.00 -8.01
C ARG A 153 -5.21 -5.93 -8.69
N GLN A 154 -5.50 -6.88 -9.57
CA GLN A 154 -6.79 -6.93 -10.29
C GLN A 154 -7.97 -7.12 -9.33
N ARG A 155 -7.88 -8.08 -8.42
CA ARG A 155 -8.95 -8.35 -7.44
C ARG A 155 -9.10 -7.22 -6.42
N PHE A 156 -7.99 -6.63 -5.99
CA PHE A 156 -8.00 -5.52 -5.05
C PHE A 156 -8.65 -4.28 -5.67
N PHE A 157 -8.25 -3.90 -6.89
CA PHE A 157 -8.89 -2.80 -7.59
C PHE A 157 -10.39 -3.05 -7.86
N HIS A 158 -10.74 -4.27 -8.28
CA HIS A 158 -12.14 -4.67 -8.44
C HIS A 158 -12.93 -4.56 -7.12
N ALA A 159 -12.36 -5.03 -6.01
CA ALA A 159 -12.99 -4.96 -4.70
C ALA A 159 -13.18 -3.53 -4.20
N ILE A 160 -12.22 -2.63 -4.45
CA ILE A 160 -12.36 -1.19 -4.15
C ILE A 160 -13.53 -0.60 -4.94
N MET A 161 -13.60 -0.87 -6.25
CA MET A 161 -14.69 -0.36 -7.11
C MET A 161 -16.07 -0.92 -6.78
N ARG A 162 -16.13 -2.07 -6.08
CA ARG A 162 -17.36 -2.70 -5.60
C ARG A 162 -17.87 -2.09 -4.29
N GLN A 163 -17.03 -1.39 -3.51
CA GLN A 163 -17.43 -0.82 -2.22
C GLN A 163 -18.52 0.25 -2.37
N GLU A 164 -19.34 0.39 -1.31
CA GLU A 164 -20.38 1.40 -1.22
C GLU A 164 -19.82 2.80 -0.92
N ILE A 165 -20.57 3.85 -1.27
CA ILE A 165 -20.10 5.24 -1.10
C ILE A 165 -19.85 5.59 0.37
N GLY A 166 -20.68 5.08 1.29
CA GLY A 166 -20.45 5.25 2.72
C GLY A 166 -19.12 4.67 3.23
N TRP A 167 -18.57 3.67 2.55
CA TRP A 167 -17.24 3.17 2.84
C TRP A 167 -16.14 4.16 2.41
N PHE A 168 -16.29 4.82 1.26
CA PHE A 168 -15.36 5.86 0.81
C PHE A 168 -15.42 7.12 1.68
N ASP A 169 -16.57 7.45 2.29
CA ASP A 169 -16.66 8.57 3.24
C ASP A 169 -15.83 8.34 4.51
N MET A 170 -15.54 7.08 4.83
CA MET A 170 -14.79 6.66 6.01
C MET A 170 -13.31 6.34 5.72
N ASN A 171 -12.93 6.23 4.45
CA ASN A 171 -11.59 5.83 4.02
C ASN A 171 -11.00 6.86 3.06
N ASP A 172 -9.81 7.37 3.36
CA ASP A 172 -9.16 8.36 2.51
C ASP A 172 -8.73 7.76 1.15
N SER A 173 -9.20 8.36 0.07
CA SER A 173 -8.85 7.99 -1.30
C SER A 173 -7.34 8.03 -1.58
N GLY A 174 -6.61 8.98 -0.98
CA GLY A 174 -5.14 9.08 -1.11
C GLY A 174 -4.43 7.90 -0.45
N GLU A 175 -4.89 7.48 0.72
CA GLU A 175 -4.41 6.29 1.40
C GLU A 175 -4.68 5.01 0.58
N LEU A 176 -5.88 4.87 -0.01
CA LEU A 176 -6.22 3.71 -0.82
C LEU A 176 -5.34 3.56 -2.06
N ASN A 177 -5.02 4.66 -2.74
CA ASN A 177 -4.08 4.66 -3.86
C ASN A 177 -2.67 4.24 -3.41
N THR A 178 -2.22 4.77 -2.26
CA THR A 178 -0.93 4.41 -1.68
C THR A 178 -0.88 2.92 -1.32
N ARG A 179 -1.93 2.37 -0.70
CA ARG A 179 -2.05 0.92 -0.39
C ARG A 179 -2.02 0.06 -1.67
N LEU A 180 -2.67 0.48 -2.75
CA LEU A 180 -2.65 -0.25 -4.03
C LEU A 180 -1.24 -0.40 -4.62
N ILE A 181 -0.37 0.59 -4.38
CA ILE A 181 1.00 0.59 -4.89
C ILE A 181 1.94 -0.06 -3.87
N ASP A 182 2.00 0.51 -2.66
CA ASP A 182 3.01 0.20 -1.65
C ASP A 182 2.75 -1.13 -0.97
N ASP A 183 1.54 -1.37 -0.47
CA ASP A 183 1.25 -2.61 0.27
C ASP A 183 1.27 -3.82 -0.66
N VAL A 184 0.81 -3.66 -1.90
CA VAL A 184 0.93 -4.72 -2.91
C VAL A 184 2.39 -4.96 -3.30
N SER A 185 3.25 -3.92 -3.32
CA SER A 185 4.70 -4.10 -3.51
C SER A 185 5.35 -4.84 -2.35
N LYS A 186 5.02 -4.48 -1.10
CA LYS A 186 5.50 -5.19 0.11
C LYS A 186 5.12 -6.67 0.10
N ILE A 187 3.91 -7.00 -0.35
CA ILE A 187 3.49 -8.39 -0.53
C ILE A 187 4.40 -9.10 -1.54
N ASN A 188 4.63 -8.47 -2.71
CA ASN A 188 5.47 -9.03 -3.76
C ASN A 188 6.92 -9.26 -3.30
N GLU A 189 7.50 -8.31 -2.56
CA GLU A 189 8.85 -8.42 -1.99
C GLU A 189 8.94 -9.58 -0.99
N GLY A 190 7.96 -9.73 -0.10
CA GLY A 190 8.00 -10.78 0.92
C GLY A 190 7.68 -12.18 0.40
N ILE A 191 6.89 -12.34 -0.67
CA ILE A 191 6.59 -13.66 -1.26
C ILE A 191 7.53 -14.06 -2.41
N GLY A 192 8.41 -13.16 -2.84
CA GLY A 192 9.33 -13.35 -3.95
C GLY A 192 10.61 -14.09 -3.58
N ASP A 193 11.73 -13.58 -4.07
CA ASP A 193 13.07 -14.15 -3.88
C ASP A 193 13.46 -14.32 -2.40
N LYS A 194 12.93 -13.49 -1.51
CA LYS A 194 13.23 -13.53 -0.06
C LYS A 194 12.93 -14.87 0.59
N ILE A 195 11.81 -15.52 0.22
CA ILE A 195 11.49 -16.85 0.74
C ILE A 195 12.47 -17.89 0.21
N SER A 196 12.88 -17.75 -1.05
CA SER A 196 13.90 -18.61 -1.63
C SER A 196 15.23 -18.51 -0.88
N ILE A 197 15.66 -17.29 -0.56
CA ILE A 197 16.90 -17.03 0.19
C ILE A 197 16.75 -17.53 1.64
N LEU A 198 15.56 -17.42 2.23
CA LEU A 198 15.28 -17.98 3.55
C LEU A 198 15.42 -19.52 3.55
N ILE A 199 14.84 -20.21 2.58
CA ILE A 199 14.98 -21.67 2.43
C ILE A 199 16.44 -22.07 2.19
N GLN A 200 17.16 -21.32 1.35
CA GLN A 200 18.59 -21.50 1.14
C GLN A 200 19.37 -21.37 2.47
N GLY A 201 19.10 -20.32 3.25
CA GLY A 201 19.75 -20.10 4.55
C GLY A 201 19.46 -21.22 5.54
N ILE A 202 18.21 -21.68 5.64
CA ILE A 202 17.84 -22.82 6.48
C ILE A 202 18.56 -24.10 6.03
N SER A 203 18.66 -24.33 4.71
CA SER A 203 19.38 -25.48 4.17
C SER A 203 20.87 -25.42 4.47
N THR A 204 21.51 -24.25 4.32
CA THR A 204 22.93 -24.04 4.67
C THR A 204 23.17 -24.27 6.16
N PHE A 205 22.28 -23.78 7.03
CA PHE A 205 22.33 -24.04 8.46
C PHE A 205 22.30 -25.54 8.74
N LEU A 206 21.28 -26.25 8.25
CA LEU A 206 21.12 -27.68 8.49
C LEU A 206 22.30 -28.48 7.92
N ALA A 207 22.67 -28.25 6.66
CA ALA A 207 23.77 -28.95 6.01
C ALA A 207 25.11 -28.68 6.71
N GLY A 208 25.39 -27.44 7.14
CA GLY A 208 26.61 -27.09 7.85
C GLY A 208 26.77 -27.84 9.16
N PHE A 209 25.70 -27.92 9.97
CA PHE A 209 25.72 -28.69 11.23
C PHE A 209 25.74 -30.19 11.00
N ILE A 210 25.01 -30.71 10.00
CA ILE A 210 25.05 -32.14 9.64
C ILE A 210 26.49 -32.56 9.28
N VAL A 211 27.16 -31.80 8.41
CA VAL A 211 28.56 -32.07 8.04
C VAL A 211 29.48 -31.98 9.27
N GLY A 212 29.29 -30.98 10.13
CA GLY A 212 30.05 -30.83 11.38
C GLY A 212 29.94 -32.05 12.30
N PHE A 213 28.71 -32.48 12.62
CA PHE A 213 28.47 -33.62 13.51
C PHE A 213 28.97 -34.95 12.93
N ILE A 214 28.82 -35.17 11.62
CA ILE A 214 29.30 -36.39 10.96
C ILE A 214 30.83 -36.45 10.93
N LYS A 215 31.50 -35.35 10.59
CA LYS A 215 32.97 -35.33 10.43
C LYS A 215 33.73 -35.21 11.76
N GLY A 216 33.14 -34.56 12.76
CA GLY A 216 33.79 -34.35 14.04
C GLY A 216 32.89 -33.71 15.09
N TRP A 217 32.11 -34.53 15.78
CA TRP A 217 31.15 -34.09 16.79
C TRP A 217 31.78 -33.36 17.99
N LYS A 218 32.98 -33.77 18.45
CA LYS A 218 33.65 -33.13 19.61
C LYS A 218 33.95 -31.66 19.34
N LEU A 219 34.60 -31.36 18.22
CA LEU A 219 34.91 -29.99 17.80
C LEU A 219 33.64 -29.17 17.53
N THR A 220 32.62 -29.80 16.93
CA THR A 220 31.32 -29.15 16.68
C THR A 220 30.66 -28.69 17.98
N LEU A 221 30.69 -29.51 19.03
CA LEU A 221 30.15 -29.14 20.34
C LEU A 221 30.89 -27.96 20.98
N VAL A 222 32.22 -27.89 20.82
CA VAL A 222 33.01 -26.74 21.32
C VAL A 222 32.60 -25.46 20.60
N ILE A 223 32.46 -25.48 19.28
CA ILE A 223 32.00 -24.31 18.50
C ILE A 223 30.56 -23.93 18.91
N LEU A 224 29.70 -24.92 19.12
CA LEU A 224 28.33 -24.70 19.57
C LEU A 224 28.28 -24.10 20.98
N ALA A 225 29.20 -24.46 21.89
CA ALA A 225 29.28 -23.89 23.24
C ALA A 225 29.66 -22.41 23.23
N VAL A 226 30.42 -21.96 22.22
CA VAL A 226 30.78 -20.54 22.04
C VAL A 226 29.67 -19.74 21.33
N SER A 227 28.80 -20.42 20.58
CA SER A 227 27.75 -19.78 19.77
C SER A 227 26.78 -18.90 20.57
N PRO A 228 26.30 -19.27 21.78
CA PRO A 228 25.49 -18.37 22.62
C PRO A 228 26.18 -17.05 22.97
N VAL A 229 27.50 -17.06 23.17
CA VAL A 229 28.27 -15.85 23.49
C VAL A 229 28.33 -14.92 22.28
N LEU A 230 28.55 -15.48 21.08
CA LEU A 230 28.52 -14.73 19.81
C LEU A 230 27.12 -14.17 19.53
N GLY A 231 26.08 -14.97 19.71
CA GLY A 231 24.69 -14.55 19.55
C GLY A 231 24.30 -13.43 20.52
N LEU A 232 24.72 -13.55 21.80
CA LEU A 232 24.50 -12.50 22.80
C LEU A 232 25.22 -11.21 22.43
N SER A 233 26.46 -11.28 21.95
CA SER A 233 27.22 -10.11 21.50
C SER A 233 26.53 -9.40 20.33
N ALA A 234 26.10 -10.16 19.30
CA ALA A 234 25.35 -9.62 18.18
C ALA A 234 24.01 -9.00 18.61
N ALA A 235 23.29 -9.62 19.55
CA ALA A 235 22.04 -9.09 20.08
C ALA A 235 22.24 -7.78 20.85
N ILE A 236 23.31 -7.67 21.66
CA ILE A 236 23.67 -6.43 22.37
C ILE A 236 23.99 -5.33 21.34
N TRP A 237 24.81 -5.62 20.34
CA TRP A 237 25.13 -4.69 19.26
C TRP A 237 23.86 -4.20 18.54
N ALA A 238 22.99 -5.11 18.12
CA ALA A 238 21.74 -4.78 17.42
C ALA A 238 20.81 -3.90 18.29
N LYS A 239 20.68 -4.23 19.58
CA LYS A 239 19.86 -3.46 20.53
C LYS A 239 20.40 -2.06 20.77
N VAL A 240 21.71 -1.92 20.95
CA VAL A 240 22.37 -0.62 21.11
C VAL A 240 22.19 0.22 19.85
N LEU A 241 22.45 -0.36 18.68
CA LEU A 241 22.32 0.33 17.40
C LEU A 241 20.88 0.80 17.13
N SER A 242 19.89 -0.07 17.39
CA SER A 242 18.47 0.26 17.24
C SER A 242 18.05 1.39 18.18
N ALA A 243 18.43 1.32 19.47
CA ALA A 243 18.09 2.35 20.45
C ALA A 243 18.68 3.72 20.10
N PHE A 244 19.94 3.78 19.66
CA PHE A 244 20.57 5.03 19.25
C PHE A 244 20.05 5.56 17.92
N THR A 245 19.70 4.68 16.98
CA THR A 245 19.06 5.08 15.72
C THR A 245 17.68 5.71 15.98
N GLY A 246 16.89 5.16 16.90
CA GLY A 246 15.62 5.77 17.32
C GLY A 246 15.79 7.15 17.94
N LYS A 247 16.82 7.34 18.79
CA LYS A 247 17.13 8.66 19.38
C LYS A 247 17.61 9.67 18.35
N GLU A 248 18.43 9.24 17.39
CA GLU A 248 18.90 10.07 16.28
C GLU A 248 17.73 10.53 15.40
N LEU A 249 16.85 9.61 15.02
CA LEU A 249 15.65 9.93 14.22
C LEU A 249 14.73 10.92 14.96
N ALA A 250 14.54 10.74 16.26
CA ALA A 250 13.76 11.66 17.08
C ALA A 250 14.39 13.07 17.20
N ALA A 251 15.72 13.16 17.23
CA ALA A 251 16.42 14.44 17.21
C ALA A 251 16.31 15.13 15.84
N TYR A 252 16.48 14.37 14.75
CA TYR A 252 16.28 14.88 13.39
C TYR A 252 14.84 15.32 13.14
N ALA A 253 13.84 14.62 13.69
CA ALA A 253 12.44 15.00 13.55
C ALA A 253 12.16 16.42 14.09
N LYS A 254 12.85 16.85 15.16
CA LYS A 254 12.75 18.22 15.66
C LYS A 254 13.29 19.25 14.67
N ALA A 255 14.43 18.97 14.05
CA ALA A 255 14.98 19.83 13.00
C ALA A 255 14.09 19.83 11.75
N GLY A 256 13.58 18.66 11.36
CA GLY A 256 12.65 18.48 10.25
C GLY A 256 11.35 19.26 10.43
N ALA A 257 10.75 19.23 11.63
CA ALA A 257 9.55 19.99 11.94
C ALA A 257 9.76 21.52 11.79
N VAL A 258 10.93 22.03 12.20
CA VAL A 258 11.29 23.44 11.96
C VAL A 258 11.40 23.73 10.47
N ALA A 259 12.04 22.86 9.70
CA ALA A 259 12.17 23.04 8.25
C ALA A 259 10.80 23.00 7.56
N GLU A 260 9.92 22.06 7.92
CA GLU A 260 8.58 21.93 7.39
C GLU A 260 7.73 23.17 7.67
N GLU A 261 7.71 23.65 8.92
CA GLU A 261 7.02 24.88 9.33
C GLU A 261 7.51 26.09 8.51
N VAL A 262 8.83 26.28 8.42
CA VAL A 262 9.44 27.44 7.75
C VAL A 262 9.20 27.41 6.24
N LEU A 263 9.29 26.25 5.61
CA LEU A 263 9.08 26.09 4.16
C LEU A 263 7.60 26.24 3.80
N ALA A 264 6.68 25.70 4.60
CA ALA A 264 5.25 25.90 4.41
C ALA A 264 4.86 27.39 4.57
N ALA A 265 5.49 28.08 5.52
CA ALA A 265 5.26 29.50 5.80
C ALA A 265 6.29 30.45 5.14
N ILE A 266 6.94 30.03 4.04
CA ILE A 266 8.09 30.77 3.48
C ILE A 266 7.76 32.22 3.12
N ARG A 267 6.55 32.49 2.60
CA ARG A 267 6.10 33.85 2.28
C ARG A 267 6.06 34.75 3.52
N THR A 268 5.62 34.21 4.65
CA THR A 268 5.59 34.91 5.94
C THR A 268 7.00 35.19 6.44
N VAL A 269 7.88 34.18 6.45
CA VAL A 269 9.27 34.34 6.92
C VAL A 269 10.01 35.40 6.10
N VAL A 270 9.82 35.41 4.78
CA VAL A 270 10.42 36.44 3.90
C VAL A 270 9.81 37.82 4.14
N ALA A 271 8.48 37.91 4.29
CA ALA A 271 7.79 39.18 4.53
C ALA A 271 8.26 39.89 5.81
N PHE A 272 8.60 39.13 6.85
CA PHE A 272 9.08 39.66 8.13
C PHE A 272 10.62 39.67 8.28
N GLY A 273 11.38 39.33 7.23
CA GLY A 273 12.86 39.31 7.29
C GLY A 273 13.44 38.29 8.28
N GLY A 274 12.71 37.23 8.60
CA GLY A 274 13.04 36.25 9.63
C GLY A 274 14.06 35.19 9.23
N GLN A 275 14.62 35.24 8.01
CA GLN A 275 15.42 34.12 7.46
C GLN A 275 16.61 33.74 8.34
N LYS A 276 17.36 34.72 8.86
CA LYS A 276 18.53 34.45 9.73
C LYS A 276 18.13 33.78 11.05
N LYS A 277 17.00 34.19 11.63
CA LYS A 277 16.48 33.63 12.90
C LYS A 277 16.10 32.17 12.71
N GLU A 278 15.44 31.85 11.61
CA GLU A 278 15.03 30.48 11.29
C GLU A 278 16.23 29.57 10.97
N ILE A 279 17.25 30.09 10.26
CA ILE A 279 18.52 29.36 10.05
C ILE A 279 19.17 29.00 11.39
N GLN A 280 19.22 29.93 12.35
CA GLN A 280 19.80 29.66 13.67
C GLN A 280 18.97 28.63 14.46
N ARG A 281 17.64 28.72 14.40
CA ARG A 281 16.73 27.74 15.03
C ARG A 281 16.96 26.33 14.47
N TYR A 282 17.10 26.21 13.15
CA TYR A 282 17.41 24.94 12.49
C TYR A 282 18.81 24.42 12.86
N HIS A 283 19.83 25.30 12.89
CA HIS A 283 21.20 24.92 13.24
C HIS A 283 21.32 24.38 14.67
N LYS A 284 20.62 25.00 15.63
CA LYS A 284 20.60 24.53 17.03
C LYS A 284 20.05 23.10 17.14
N ASN A 285 18.96 22.79 16.44
CA ASN A 285 18.38 21.45 16.43
C ASN A 285 19.27 20.42 15.69
N LEU A 286 20.03 20.86 14.68
CA LEU A 286 21.02 20.02 14.01
C LEU A 286 22.21 19.68 14.92
N GLU A 287 22.63 20.57 15.80
CA GLU A 287 23.73 20.31 16.74
C GLU A 287 23.38 19.20 17.73
N ASP A 288 22.13 19.18 18.23
CA ASP A 288 21.62 18.09 19.05
C ASP A 288 21.64 16.75 18.31
N ALA A 289 21.19 16.74 17.04
CA ALA A 289 21.22 15.56 16.19
C ALA A 289 22.66 15.07 15.94
N LYS A 290 23.60 15.99 15.66
CA LYS A 290 25.03 15.69 15.53
C LYS A 290 25.60 15.05 16.80
N ASN A 291 25.31 15.59 17.97
CA ASN A 291 25.84 15.07 19.24
C ASN A 291 25.32 13.66 19.54
N ILE A 292 24.06 13.37 19.21
CA ILE A 292 23.49 12.02 19.31
C ILE A 292 24.13 11.09 18.27
N GLY A 293 24.34 11.57 17.05
CA GLY A 293 25.03 10.84 15.97
C GLY A 293 26.46 10.45 16.36
N ILE A 294 27.22 11.34 17.00
CA ILE A 294 28.58 11.04 17.51
C ILE A 294 28.51 9.94 18.58
N LYS A 295 27.58 10.04 19.54
CA LYS A 295 27.38 9.01 20.56
C LYS A 295 27.00 7.65 19.95
N LYS A 296 26.14 7.66 18.93
CA LYS A 296 25.78 6.46 18.15
C LYS A 296 27.02 5.87 17.47
N ALA A 297 27.82 6.68 16.79
CA ALA A 297 29.00 6.22 16.07
C ALA A 297 30.01 5.55 17.02
N VAL A 298 30.33 6.19 18.15
CA VAL A 298 31.26 5.63 19.14
C VAL A 298 30.73 4.31 19.73
N THR A 299 29.47 4.30 20.18
CA THR A 299 28.89 3.10 20.81
C THR A 299 28.71 1.94 19.82
N ALA A 300 28.32 2.24 18.57
CA ALA A 300 28.18 1.23 17.51
C ALA A 300 29.54 0.62 17.14
N ASN A 301 30.58 1.45 16.98
CA ASN A 301 31.93 0.97 16.62
C ASN A 301 32.59 0.18 17.75
N ILE A 302 32.43 0.58 19.02
CA ILE A 302 32.91 -0.20 20.18
C ILE A 302 32.20 -1.56 20.22
N SER A 303 30.87 -1.57 20.05
CA SER A 303 30.08 -2.81 20.05
C SER A 303 30.50 -3.74 18.90
N MET A 304 30.74 -3.18 17.72
CA MET A 304 31.23 -3.92 16.55
C MET A 304 32.63 -4.49 16.81
N GLY A 305 33.56 -3.69 17.34
CA GLY A 305 34.91 -4.14 17.69
C GLY A 305 34.90 -5.27 18.71
N PHE A 306 34.04 -5.19 19.73
CA PHE A 306 33.87 -6.25 20.73
C PHE A 306 33.29 -7.54 20.11
N ALA A 307 32.32 -7.43 19.20
CA ALA A 307 31.80 -8.59 18.47
C ALA A 307 32.88 -9.28 17.63
N PHE A 308 33.70 -8.50 16.89
CA PHE A 308 34.82 -9.05 16.12
C PHE A 308 35.89 -9.71 17.01
N LEU A 309 36.21 -9.11 18.16
CA LEU A 309 37.13 -9.70 19.14
C LEU A 309 36.65 -11.08 19.58
N LEU A 310 35.35 -11.21 19.91
CA LEU A 310 34.77 -12.49 20.31
C LEU A 310 34.78 -13.52 19.17
N ILE A 311 34.56 -13.11 17.93
CA ILE A 311 34.68 -13.99 16.76
C ILE A 311 36.11 -14.52 16.65
N TYR A 312 37.13 -13.66 16.71
CA TYR A 312 38.53 -14.10 16.65
C TYR A 312 38.95 -14.96 17.85
N ALA A 313 38.44 -14.66 19.05
CA ALA A 313 38.67 -15.49 20.24
C ALA A 313 38.03 -16.88 20.08
N ALA A 314 36.82 -16.96 19.52
CA ALA A 314 36.16 -18.22 19.20
C ALA A 314 36.96 -19.04 18.18
N TYR A 315 37.54 -18.38 17.17
CA TYR A 315 38.41 -19.04 16.18
C TYR A 315 39.66 -19.58 16.86
N ALA A 316 40.34 -18.76 17.65
CA ALA A 316 41.54 -19.17 18.38
C ALA A 316 41.26 -20.40 19.27
N LEU A 317 40.13 -20.40 19.99
CA LEU A 317 39.71 -21.54 20.82
C LEU A 317 39.43 -22.80 19.98
N ALA A 318 38.71 -22.66 18.88
CA ALA A 318 38.38 -23.78 17.99
C ALA A 318 39.64 -24.39 17.36
N PHE A 319 40.58 -23.56 16.90
CA PHE A 319 41.86 -24.03 16.34
C PHE A 319 42.78 -24.62 17.40
N TRP A 320 42.88 -24.01 18.58
CA TRP A 320 43.66 -24.55 19.70
C TRP A 320 43.14 -25.92 20.14
N TYR A 321 41.82 -26.07 20.31
CA TYR A 321 41.23 -27.35 20.65
C TYR A 321 41.36 -28.35 19.50
N GLY A 322 41.09 -27.93 18.26
CA GLY A 322 41.24 -28.77 17.06
C GLY A 322 42.66 -29.31 16.87
N THR A 323 43.68 -28.49 17.07
CA THR A 323 45.08 -28.92 17.03
C THR A 323 45.44 -29.86 18.18
N SER A 324 44.92 -29.64 19.38
CA SER A 324 45.07 -30.55 20.52
C SER A 324 44.48 -31.94 20.24
N LEU A 325 43.32 -32.02 19.57
CA LEU A 325 42.71 -33.30 19.15
C LEU A 325 43.61 -34.07 18.18
N ILE A 326 44.27 -33.37 17.26
CA ILE A 326 45.23 -33.98 16.32
C ILE A 326 46.46 -34.51 17.08
N LEU A 327 47.04 -33.69 17.97
CA LEU A 327 48.25 -34.06 18.73
C LEU A 327 48.03 -35.23 19.70
N ASN A 328 46.84 -35.33 20.28
CA ASN A 328 46.46 -36.42 21.17
C ASN A 328 46.15 -37.74 20.43
N LYS A 329 46.42 -37.81 19.11
CA LYS A 329 46.16 -38.96 18.23
C LYS A 329 44.70 -39.43 18.27
N GLU A 330 43.76 -38.51 18.45
CA GLU A 330 42.36 -38.81 18.17
C GLU A 330 42.14 -38.92 16.64
N ASP A 331 40.99 -39.45 16.20
CA ASP A 331 40.64 -39.59 14.76
C ASP A 331 40.29 -38.24 14.09
N TYR A 332 41.22 -37.28 14.19
CA TYR A 332 41.16 -35.95 13.60
C TYR A 332 42.38 -35.71 12.72
N THR A 333 42.12 -35.32 11.49
CA THR A 333 43.12 -34.78 10.55
C THR A 333 42.96 -33.26 10.46
N ILE A 334 43.97 -32.56 9.94
CA ILE A 334 43.88 -31.11 9.71
C ILE A 334 42.71 -30.76 8.78
N GLY A 335 42.47 -31.58 7.76
CA GLY A 335 41.34 -31.46 6.84
C GLY A 335 40.00 -31.62 7.55
N LYS A 336 39.84 -32.64 8.42
CA LYS A 336 38.63 -32.80 9.25
C LYS A 336 38.37 -31.58 10.13
N VAL A 337 39.40 -31.02 10.76
CA VAL A 337 39.28 -29.82 11.60
C VAL A 337 38.80 -28.62 10.78
N LEU A 338 39.40 -28.36 9.61
CA LEU A 338 39.00 -27.27 8.73
C LEU A 338 37.58 -27.45 8.17
N THR A 339 37.21 -28.65 7.73
CA THR A 339 35.86 -28.96 7.25
C THR A 339 34.82 -28.68 8.33
N VAL A 340 35.01 -29.20 9.55
CA VAL A 340 34.07 -29.01 10.66
C VAL A 340 33.96 -27.54 11.03
N PHE A 341 35.10 -26.86 11.19
CA PHE A 341 35.15 -25.45 11.57
C PHE A 341 34.39 -24.56 10.58
N PHE A 342 34.71 -24.63 9.29
CA PHE A 342 34.07 -23.79 8.29
C PHE A 342 32.60 -24.18 8.06
N SER A 343 32.26 -25.47 8.06
CA SER A 343 30.87 -25.91 7.83
C SER A 343 29.93 -25.42 8.94
N VAL A 344 30.35 -25.54 10.20
CA VAL A 344 29.56 -25.07 11.35
C VAL A 344 29.46 -23.55 11.36
N LEU A 345 30.56 -22.85 11.06
CA LEU A 345 30.58 -21.38 11.00
C LEU A 345 29.66 -20.83 9.89
N ILE A 346 29.76 -21.38 8.69
CA ILE A 346 28.91 -21.03 7.54
C ILE A 346 27.44 -21.31 7.87
N GLY A 347 27.16 -22.45 8.49
CA GLY A 347 25.84 -22.80 9.00
C GLY A 347 25.33 -21.76 10.01
N ALA A 348 26.13 -21.40 11.01
CA ALA A 348 25.76 -20.40 12.01
C ALA A 348 25.48 -19.01 11.41
N PHE A 349 26.31 -18.54 10.49
CA PHE A 349 26.11 -17.25 9.82
C PHE A 349 24.89 -17.22 8.88
N SER A 350 24.50 -18.34 8.30
CA SER A 350 23.32 -18.41 7.45
C SER A 350 22.02 -18.05 8.18
N VAL A 351 21.92 -18.31 9.49
CA VAL A 351 20.80 -17.87 10.34
C VAL A 351 20.72 -16.34 10.43
N GLY A 352 21.88 -15.69 10.56
CA GLY A 352 21.96 -14.22 10.57
C GLY A 352 21.50 -13.63 9.23
N GLN A 353 21.96 -14.19 8.12
CA GLN A 353 21.58 -13.74 6.77
C GLN A 353 20.11 -14.05 6.43
N ALA A 354 19.50 -15.05 7.06
CA ALA A 354 18.08 -15.37 6.88
C ALA A 354 17.14 -14.36 7.57
N THR A 355 17.60 -13.63 8.58
CA THR A 355 16.76 -12.76 9.43
C THR A 355 16.04 -11.66 8.65
N PRO A 356 16.70 -10.86 7.77
CA PRO A 356 16.00 -9.84 6.98
C PRO A 356 14.91 -10.41 6.06
N ASN A 357 15.11 -11.63 5.56
CA ASN A 357 14.12 -12.30 4.70
C ASN A 357 12.87 -12.73 5.50
N MET A 358 13.06 -13.17 6.75
CA MET A 358 11.95 -13.45 7.66
C MET A 358 11.15 -12.18 7.98
N GLU A 359 11.84 -11.06 8.19
CA GLU A 359 11.21 -9.76 8.43
C GLU A 359 10.41 -9.30 7.21
N ALA A 360 10.98 -9.38 5.99
CA ALA A 360 10.28 -9.05 4.75
C ALA A 360 8.99 -9.88 4.58
N PHE A 361 9.03 -11.18 4.88
CA PHE A 361 7.85 -12.03 4.85
C PHE A 361 6.81 -11.63 5.93
N ALA A 362 7.25 -11.22 7.12
CA ALA A 362 6.36 -10.72 8.16
C ALA A 362 5.68 -9.39 7.76
N ILE A 363 6.42 -8.47 7.14
CA ILE A 363 5.89 -7.21 6.60
C ILE A 363 4.85 -7.50 5.51
N ALA A 364 5.13 -8.43 4.59
CA ALA A 364 4.19 -8.87 3.57
C ALA A 364 2.88 -9.42 4.17
N ARG A 365 2.96 -10.17 5.28
CA ARG A 365 1.76 -10.67 5.98
C ARG A 365 0.92 -9.55 6.61
N GLY A 366 1.56 -8.49 7.10
CA GLY A 366 0.87 -7.30 7.59
C GLY A 366 0.17 -6.54 6.47
N ALA A 367 0.90 -6.27 5.37
CA ALA A 367 0.35 -5.60 4.19
C ALA A 367 -0.80 -6.40 3.54
N ALA A 368 -0.65 -7.72 3.44
CA ALA A 368 -1.69 -8.62 2.92
C ALA A 368 -2.96 -8.58 3.76
N TYR A 369 -2.90 -8.32 5.08
CA TYR A 369 -4.09 -8.22 5.91
C TYR A 369 -4.98 -7.04 5.50
N ALA A 370 -4.39 -5.86 5.34
CA ALA A 370 -5.13 -4.67 4.92
C ALA A 370 -5.75 -4.85 3.52
N VAL A 371 -4.99 -5.41 2.58
CA VAL A 371 -5.45 -5.67 1.22
C VAL A 371 -6.55 -6.74 1.19
N PHE A 372 -6.37 -7.87 1.89
CA PHE A 372 -7.31 -8.97 1.88
C PHE A 372 -8.60 -8.65 2.62
N ASN A 373 -8.56 -7.85 3.68
CA ASN A 373 -9.76 -7.37 4.35
C ASN A 373 -10.68 -6.60 3.39
N ILE A 374 -10.12 -5.80 2.48
CA ILE A 374 -10.92 -5.06 1.49
C ILE A 374 -11.43 -6.01 0.40
N ILE A 375 -10.59 -6.95 -0.06
CA ILE A 375 -11.00 -7.93 -1.07
C ILE A 375 -12.15 -8.81 -0.57
N ASP A 376 -12.08 -9.21 0.70
CA ASP A 376 -13.04 -10.13 1.31
C ASP A 376 -14.25 -9.37 1.90
N ASN A 377 -14.26 -8.03 1.87
CA ASN A 377 -15.39 -7.23 2.33
C ASN A 377 -16.54 -7.26 1.33
N GLU A 378 -17.67 -7.83 1.74
CA GLU A 378 -18.91 -7.80 0.98
C GLU A 378 -19.72 -6.54 1.35
N PRO A 379 -19.94 -5.61 0.41
CA PRO A 379 -20.70 -4.39 0.69
C PRO A 379 -22.18 -4.70 0.84
N GLN A 380 -22.89 -3.91 1.66
CA GLN A 380 -24.34 -4.04 1.81
C GLN A 380 -25.06 -3.57 0.54
N ILE A 381 -24.53 -2.52 -0.09
CA ILE A 381 -25.01 -1.97 -1.36
C ILE A 381 -24.04 -2.37 -2.48
N ASP A 382 -24.26 -3.54 -3.07
CA ASP A 382 -23.39 -4.11 -4.12
C ASP A 382 -23.81 -3.71 -5.54
N SER A 383 -22.97 -2.89 -6.21
CA SER A 383 -23.19 -2.43 -7.59
C SER A 383 -22.91 -3.49 -8.66
N PHE A 384 -22.15 -4.53 -8.33
CA PHE A 384 -21.83 -5.63 -9.23
C PHE A 384 -22.81 -6.80 -9.13
N SER A 385 -23.72 -6.79 -8.14
CA SER A 385 -24.71 -7.84 -7.99
C SER A 385 -25.74 -7.82 -9.13
N GLU A 386 -26.04 -8.99 -9.68
CA GLU A 386 -27.12 -9.20 -10.64
C GLU A 386 -28.49 -9.37 -9.98
N THR A 387 -28.54 -9.43 -8.64
CA THR A 387 -29.79 -9.58 -7.89
C THR A 387 -30.69 -8.36 -7.99
N GLY A 388 -32.00 -8.57 -7.78
CA GLY A 388 -33.00 -7.50 -7.75
C GLY A 388 -33.86 -7.46 -9.02
N TYR A 389 -35.04 -6.87 -8.89
CA TYR A 389 -36.02 -6.79 -9.96
C TYR A 389 -35.64 -5.71 -10.98
N LYS A 390 -35.91 -5.97 -12.26
CA LYS A 390 -35.70 -5.04 -13.38
C LYS A 390 -37.05 -4.79 -14.09
N PRO A 391 -37.81 -3.76 -13.70
CA PRO A 391 -39.09 -3.47 -14.31
C PRO A 391 -38.94 -3.06 -15.78
N ASP A 392 -39.67 -3.70 -16.71
CA ASP A 392 -39.62 -3.37 -18.14
C ASP A 392 -40.09 -1.95 -18.46
N HIS A 393 -41.03 -1.43 -17.66
CA HIS A 393 -41.65 -0.13 -17.86
C HIS A 393 -41.72 0.66 -16.56
N ILE A 394 -41.01 1.79 -16.54
CA ILE A 394 -41.04 2.77 -15.44
C ILE A 394 -41.77 4.02 -15.91
N LYS A 395 -42.77 4.44 -15.12
CA LYS A 395 -43.45 5.72 -15.25
C LYS A 395 -42.69 6.82 -14.52
N GLY A 396 -41.97 6.47 -13.45
CA GLY A 396 -41.07 7.39 -12.74
C GLY A 396 -41.69 8.08 -11.52
N ASN A 397 -42.81 7.59 -10.98
CA ASN A 397 -43.38 8.17 -9.75
C ASN A 397 -42.44 7.89 -8.57
N LEU A 398 -41.97 8.93 -7.89
CA LEU A 398 -41.04 8.82 -6.76
C LEU A 398 -41.75 9.19 -5.47
N ASN A 399 -41.60 8.37 -4.44
CA ASN A 399 -42.23 8.63 -3.14
C ASN A 399 -41.29 8.31 -1.98
N PHE A 400 -41.06 9.30 -1.13
CA PHE A 400 -40.38 9.20 0.15
C PHE A 400 -41.43 9.08 1.25
N HIS A 401 -41.36 8.01 2.03
CA HIS A 401 -42.24 7.79 3.15
C HIS A 401 -41.46 7.77 4.46
N ASN A 402 -41.66 8.82 5.28
CA ASN A 402 -41.12 8.95 6.62
C ASN A 402 -39.60 8.73 6.73
N VAL A 403 -38.81 9.26 5.78
CA VAL A 403 -37.39 8.94 5.67
C VAL A 403 -36.54 9.66 6.73
N CYS A 404 -35.73 8.89 7.45
CA CYS A 404 -34.68 9.38 8.35
C CYS A 404 -33.30 8.91 7.89
N PHE A 405 -32.31 9.80 7.95
CA PHE A 405 -30.95 9.50 7.49
C PHE A 405 -29.86 10.32 8.18
N ASN A 406 -28.73 9.63 8.44
CA ASN A 406 -27.50 10.17 9.00
C ASN A 406 -26.32 9.64 8.15
N TYR A 407 -25.29 10.45 7.91
CA TYR A 407 -24.09 9.97 7.20
C TYR A 407 -23.25 9.05 8.09
N PRO A 408 -22.62 7.99 7.54
CA PRO A 408 -21.75 7.09 8.30
C PRO A 408 -20.59 7.79 9.02
N SER A 409 -20.05 8.86 8.42
CA SER A 409 -18.98 9.68 9.00
C SER A 409 -19.40 10.53 10.19
N ARG A 410 -20.71 10.75 10.38
CA ARG A 410 -21.29 11.52 11.49
C ARG A 410 -22.60 10.87 11.96
N PRO A 411 -22.53 9.70 12.60
CA PRO A 411 -23.73 8.91 12.95
C PRO A 411 -24.65 9.64 13.94
N ASP A 412 -24.12 10.56 14.75
CA ASP A 412 -24.89 11.30 15.75
C ASP A 412 -25.69 12.47 15.17
N VAL A 413 -25.43 12.87 13.92
CA VAL A 413 -26.07 14.03 13.29
C VAL A 413 -27.18 13.59 12.34
N LYS A 414 -28.44 13.81 12.76
CA LYS A 414 -29.61 13.57 11.91
C LYS A 414 -29.75 14.63 10.83
N ILE A 415 -29.59 14.25 9.56
CA ILE A 415 -29.74 15.14 8.40
C ILE A 415 -31.19 15.21 7.95
N LEU A 416 -31.80 14.05 7.67
CA LEU A 416 -33.22 13.97 7.32
C LEU A 416 -34.04 13.49 8.51
N LYS A 417 -35.15 14.18 8.78
CA LYS A 417 -36.06 13.91 9.91
C LYS A 417 -37.48 13.72 9.39
N HIS A 418 -37.90 12.47 9.21
CA HIS A 418 -39.27 12.11 8.82
C HIS A 418 -39.72 12.75 7.49
N LEU A 419 -38.84 12.77 6.48
CA LEU A 419 -39.12 13.37 5.18
C LEU A 419 -40.24 12.60 4.44
N ASN A 420 -41.27 13.32 4.02
CA ASN A 420 -42.33 12.82 3.14
C ASN A 420 -42.39 13.68 1.89
N LEU A 421 -42.16 13.08 0.72
CA LEU A 421 -42.10 13.78 -0.57
C LEU A 421 -42.66 12.87 -1.66
N LYS A 422 -43.63 13.37 -2.43
CA LYS A 422 -44.19 12.66 -3.57
C LYS A 422 -43.98 13.47 -4.85
N VAL A 423 -43.41 12.83 -5.86
CA VAL A 423 -43.15 13.40 -7.18
C VAL A 423 -43.79 12.50 -8.23
N ASN A 424 -44.75 13.05 -8.99
CA ASN A 424 -45.47 12.27 -9.99
C ASN A 424 -44.71 12.23 -11.33
N SER A 425 -45.01 11.22 -12.14
CA SER A 425 -44.51 11.09 -13.51
C SER A 425 -44.72 12.38 -14.33
N GLY A 426 -43.69 12.84 -15.04
CA GLY A 426 -43.76 14.08 -15.85
C GLY A 426 -43.62 15.37 -15.05
N GLN A 427 -43.57 15.32 -13.72
CA GLN A 427 -43.51 16.51 -12.88
C GLN A 427 -42.07 16.98 -12.70
N THR A 428 -41.89 18.31 -12.71
CA THR A 428 -40.67 18.97 -12.23
C THR A 428 -40.88 19.46 -10.81
N VAL A 429 -40.05 19.01 -9.87
CA VAL A 429 -40.08 19.44 -8.47
C VAL A 429 -38.78 20.14 -8.11
N ALA A 430 -38.90 21.34 -7.53
CA ALA A 430 -37.79 22.09 -7.03
C ALA A 430 -37.68 21.96 -5.50
N LEU A 431 -36.54 21.53 -4.98
CA LEU A 431 -36.25 21.52 -3.55
C LEU A 431 -35.39 22.72 -3.18
N VAL A 432 -35.91 23.56 -2.28
CA VAL A 432 -35.26 24.79 -1.83
C VAL A 432 -35.12 24.78 -0.32
N GLY A 433 -33.97 25.22 0.16
CA GLY A 433 -33.69 25.31 1.60
C GLY A 433 -32.27 25.80 1.88
N SER A 434 -32.00 26.14 3.14
CA SER A 434 -30.68 26.60 3.60
C SER A 434 -29.59 25.56 3.37
N SER A 435 -28.31 25.96 3.44
CA SER A 435 -27.21 24.98 3.38
C SER A 435 -27.34 23.97 4.54
N GLY A 436 -27.14 22.68 4.24
CA GLY A 436 -27.22 21.60 5.24
C GLY A 436 -28.61 21.02 5.53
N CYS A 437 -29.69 21.45 4.85
CA CYS A 437 -31.04 20.89 5.05
C CYS A 437 -31.29 19.51 4.39
N GLY A 438 -30.29 18.89 3.76
CA GLY A 438 -30.42 17.54 3.16
C GLY A 438 -30.88 17.50 1.70
N LYS A 439 -30.77 18.60 0.95
CA LYS A 439 -31.03 18.65 -0.51
C LYS A 439 -30.24 17.59 -1.29
N SER A 440 -28.92 17.69 -1.29
CA SER A 440 -28.03 16.72 -1.97
C SER A 440 -28.14 15.32 -1.37
N THR A 441 -28.45 15.20 -0.08
CA THR A 441 -28.73 13.91 0.58
C THR A 441 -29.91 13.20 -0.07
N THR A 442 -30.96 13.93 -0.45
CA THR A 442 -32.13 13.37 -1.15
C THR A 442 -31.71 12.78 -2.51
N VAL A 443 -30.86 13.49 -3.27
CA VAL A 443 -30.29 13.02 -4.55
C VAL A 443 -29.47 11.74 -4.36
N GLN A 444 -28.65 11.68 -3.32
CA GLN A 444 -27.80 10.53 -3.02
C GLN A 444 -28.60 9.30 -2.58
N LEU A 445 -29.71 9.48 -1.87
CA LEU A 445 -30.61 8.39 -1.47
C LEU A 445 -31.40 7.82 -2.65
N ILE A 446 -31.84 8.64 -3.61
CA ILE A 446 -32.53 8.17 -4.83
C ILE A 446 -31.59 7.29 -5.67
N GLN A 447 -30.32 7.67 -5.78
CA GLN A 447 -29.28 6.88 -6.43
C GLN A 447 -28.86 5.63 -5.64
N ARG A 448 -29.41 5.48 -4.43
CA ARG A 448 -29.06 4.44 -3.47
C ARG A 448 -27.54 4.36 -3.26
N PHE A 449 -26.91 5.51 -3.00
CA PHE A 449 -25.55 5.56 -2.47
C PHE A 449 -25.51 5.21 -0.98
N TYR A 450 -26.62 5.45 -0.31
CA TYR A 450 -26.89 5.03 1.06
C TYR A 450 -28.31 4.48 1.14
N ASP A 451 -28.53 3.60 2.11
CA ASP A 451 -29.88 3.18 2.48
C ASP A 451 -30.39 4.05 3.63
N PRO A 452 -31.69 4.41 3.65
CA PRO A 452 -32.26 5.16 4.77
C PRO A 452 -32.28 4.29 6.04
N MET A 453 -32.14 4.93 7.20
CA MET A 453 -32.21 4.26 8.50
C MET A 453 -33.64 3.84 8.86
N GLU A 454 -34.59 4.75 8.63
CA GLU A 454 -36.02 4.53 8.81
C GLU A 454 -36.76 5.09 7.60
N GLY A 455 -37.96 4.55 7.35
CA GLY A 455 -38.76 4.89 6.18
C GLY A 455 -38.34 4.15 4.91
N THR A 456 -39.04 4.44 3.82
CA THR A 456 -38.87 3.77 2.53
C THR A 456 -38.89 4.76 1.39
N ILE A 457 -38.08 4.50 0.36
CA ILE A 457 -38.07 5.26 -0.90
C ILE A 457 -38.54 4.31 -1.99
N THR A 458 -39.55 4.73 -2.74
CA THR A 458 -40.17 3.89 -3.76
C THR A 458 -40.17 4.59 -5.12
N ILE A 459 -39.97 3.81 -6.17
CA ILE A 459 -40.16 4.20 -7.58
C ILE A 459 -41.31 3.35 -8.11
N ASP A 460 -42.37 4.00 -8.58
CA ASP A 460 -43.62 3.35 -9.02
C ASP A 460 -44.18 2.36 -7.99
N GLU A 461 -44.21 2.79 -6.72
CA GLU A 461 -44.66 2.01 -5.54
C GLU A 461 -43.76 0.81 -5.17
N GLN A 462 -42.64 0.62 -5.88
CA GLN A 462 -41.67 -0.42 -5.58
C GLN A 462 -40.45 0.15 -4.84
N ASP A 463 -40.08 -0.46 -3.71
CA ASP A 463 -38.92 -0.04 -2.92
C ASP A 463 -37.62 -0.16 -3.75
N ILE A 464 -36.83 0.91 -3.78
CA ILE A 464 -35.52 0.97 -4.44
C ILE A 464 -34.56 -0.12 -3.94
N LYS A 465 -34.77 -0.66 -2.73
CA LYS A 465 -33.98 -1.77 -2.17
C LYS A 465 -34.18 -3.08 -2.93
N THR A 466 -35.37 -3.28 -3.51
CA THR A 466 -35.73 -4.51 -4.23
C THR A 466 -35.31 -4.48 -5.70
N LEU A 467 -34.98 -3.31 -6.23
CA LEU A 467 -34.54 -3.13 -7.61
C LEU A 467 -33.07 -3.52 -7.78
N ASN A 468 -32.71 -4.01 -8.97
CA ASN A 468 -31.31 -4.20 -9.31
C ASN A 468 -30.59 -2.83 -9.34
N LEU A 469 -29.46 -2.72 -8.64
CA LEU A 469 -28.80 -1.43 -8.41
C LEU A 469 -28.21 -0.81 -9.68
N ARG A 470 -27.65 -1.65 -10.56
CA ARG A 470 -27.14 -1.18 -11.86
C ARG A 470 -28.29 -0.65 -12.71
N TYR A 471 -29.38 -1.40 -12.81
CA TYR A 471 -30.58 -0.98 -13.53
C TYR A 471 -31.17 0.33 -12.97
N LEU A 472 -31.28 0.45 -11.64
CA LEU A 472 -31.73 1.66 -10.96
C LEU A 472 -30.89 2.89 -11.37
N ARG A 473 -29.57 2.75 -11.47
CA ARG A 473 -28.67 3.85 -11.85
C ARG A 473 -28.59 4.09 -13.37
N GLU A 474 -29.01 3.13 -14.18
CA GLU A 474 -29.15 3.30 -15.64
C GLU A 474 -30.37 4.15 -15.99
N ILE A 475 -31.49 3.98 -15.27
CA ILE A 475 -32.72 4.77 -15.48
C ILE A 475 -32.64 6.19 -14.87
N ILE A 476 -31.64 6.46 -14.05
CA ILE A 476 -31.39 7.77 -13.42
C ILE A 476 -30.24 8.49 -14.15
N GLY A 477 -30.52 9.71 -14.62
CA GLY A 477 -29.50 10.66 -15.10
C GLY A 477 -29.16 11.64 -13.99
N VAL A 478 -27.89 11.96 -13.82
CA VAL A 478 -27.43 12.85 -12.75
C VAL A 478 -26.48 13.90 -13.30
N VAL A 479 -26.70 15.14 -12.89
CA VAL A 479 -25.81 16.27 -13.12
C VAL A 479 -25.43 16.86 -11.77
N ASN A 480 -24.16 16.69 -11.39
CA ASN A 480 -23.63 17.15 -10.11
C ASN A 480 -23.26 18.63 -10.15
N GLN A 481 -23.05 19.21 -8.97
CA GLN A 481 -22.61 20.59 -8.78
C GLN A 481 -21.25 20.87 -9.46
N GLU A 482 -20.28 19.98 -9.22
CA GLU A 482 -18.95 20.04 -9.85
C GLU A 482 -18.84 19.00 -10.98
N PRO A 483 -18.74 19.42 -12.25
CA PRO A 483 -18.64 18.49 -13.36
C PRO A 483 -17.24 17.87 -13.45
N VAL A 484 -17.19 16.56 -13.26
CA VAL A 484 -15.96 15.77 -13.45
C VAL A 484 -15.92 15.17 -14.86
N LEU A 485 -14.82 15.43 -15.57
CA LEU A 485 -14.47 14.80 -16.84
C LEU A 485 -13.24 13.93 -16.65
N PHE A 486 -13.29 12.71 -17.17
CA PHE A 486 -12.17 11.78 -17.15
C PHE A 486 -11.12 12.17 -18.19
N ALA A 487 -9.88 11.75 -17.95
CA ALA A 487 -8.73 12.03 -18.82
C ALA A 487 -8.75 11.23 -20.13
N THR A 488 -9.77 11.48 -20.96
CA THR A 488 -10.05 10.84 -22.26
C THR A 488 -10.62 11.88 -23.22
N THR A 489 -11.06 11.47 -24.42
CA THR A 489 -11.67 12.38 -25.40
C THR A 489 -13.06 12.84 -24.94
N ILE A 490 -13.59 13.91 -25.55
CA ILE A 490 -14.96 14.37 -25.28
C ILE A 490 -15.98 13.29 -25.66
N ALA A 491 -15.78 12.61 -26.80
CA ALA A 491 -16.63 11.49 -27.22
C ALA A 491 -16.67 10.37 -26.17
N GLU A 492 -15.50 9.93 -25.69
CA GLU A 492 -15.42 8.88 -24.66
C GLU A 492 -16.01 9.31 -23.33
N ASN A 493 -15.83 10.57 -22.93
CA ASN A 493 -16.50 11.10 -21.73
C ASN A 493 -18.03 11.02 -21.82
N ILE A 494 -18.61 11.28 -23.00
CA ILE A 494 -20.07 11.15 -23.20
C ILE A 494 -20.47 9.67 -23.23
N ARG A 495 -19.67 8.82 -23.89
CA ARG A 495 -19.88 7.36 -23.95
C ARG A 495 -19.85 6.67 -22.58
N TYR A 496 -19.25 7.27 -21.55
CA TYR A 496 -19.38 6.78 -20.17
C TYR A 496 -20.83 6.79 -19.65
N GLY A 497 -21.72 7.56 -20.29
CA GLY A 497 -23.16 7.48 -20.05
C GLY A 497 -23.70 6.10 -20.43
N ARG A 498 -23.39 5.62 -21.64
CA ARG A 498 -23.84 4.33 -22.16
C ARG A 498 -22.83 3.82 -23.20
N GLU A 499 -22.35 2.59 -23.04
CA GLU A 499 -21.20 2.06 -23.79
C GLU A 499 -21.49 1.88 -25.29
N ASP A 500 -22.70 1.50 -25.67
CA ASP A 500 -23.13 1.18 -27.04
C ASP A 500 -23.58 2.40 -27.86
N VAL A 501 -23.26 3.62 -27.41
CA VAL A 501 -23.69 4.86 -28.05
C VAL A 501 -22.93 5.13 -29.35
N THR A 502 -23.69 5.39 -30.42
CA THR A 502 -23.15 5.78 -31.73
C THR A 502 -22.77 7.26 -31.77
N MET A 503 -21.88 7.65 -32.69
CA MET A 503 -21.47 9.05 -32.82
C MET A 503 -22.65 9.99 -33.13
N GLU A 504 -23.67 9.51 -33.85
CA GLU A 504 -24.88 10.27 -34.16
C GLU A 504 -25.69 10.60 -32.90
N GLU A 505 -25.80 9.65 -31.98
CA GLU A 505 -26.45 9.86 -30.68
C GLU A 505 -25.65 10.81 -29.78
N ILE A 506 -24.32 10.71 -29.80
CA ILE A 506 -23.43 11.67 -29.12
C ILE A 506 -23.67 13.08 -29.65
N GLU A 507 -23.67 13.27 -30.96
CA GLU A 507 -23.92 14.57 -31.58
C GLU A 507 -25.29 15.12 -31.20
N LYS A 508 -26.33 14.28 -31.18
CA LYS A 508 -27.68 14.67 -30.80
C LYS A 508 -27.72 15.13 -29.34
N ALA A 509 -27.18 14.34 -28.41
CA ALA A 509 -27.12 14.70 -26.98
C ALA A 509 -26.34 16.01 -26.75
N VAL A 510 -25.28 16.23 -27.50
CA VAL A 510 -24.44 17.44 -27.44
C VAL A 510 -25.14 18.68 -28.01
N LYS A 511 -25.95 18.52 -29.06
CA LYS A 511 -26.82 19.59 -29.59
C LYS A 511 -27.97 19.91 -28.63
N GLU A 512 -28.50 18.91 -27.92
CA GLU A 512 -29.51 19.11 -26.88
C GLU A 512 -28.94 19.82 -25.65
N ALA A 513 -27.70 19.50 -25.27
CA ALA A 513 -26.98 20.13 -24.17
C ALA A 513 -26.34 21.50 -24.52
N ASN A 514 -26.60 22.05 -25.71
CA ASN A 514 -25.98 23.28 -26.22
C ASN A 514 -24.43 23.26 -26.19
N ALA A 515 -23.81 22.10 -26.34
CA ALA A 515 -22.36 21.91 -26.30
C ALA A 515 -21.70 21.85 -27.70
N TYR A 516 -22.49 21.63 -28.76
CA TYR A 516 -21.99 21.35 -30.09
C TYR A 516 -21.09 22.46 -30.66
N ASP A 517 -21.54 23.72 -30.57
CA ASP A 517 -20.86 24.84 -31.23
C ASP A 517 -19.46 25.11 -30.65
N PHE A 518 -19.27 24.94 -29.34
CA PHE A 518 -17.95 25.15 -28.75
C PHE A 518 -17.04 23.95 -28.99
N ILE A 519 -17.58 22.72 -28.99
CA ILE A 519 -16.81 21.51 -29.30
C ILE A 519 -16.29 21.60 -30.74
N MET A 520 -17.10 22.05 -31.69
CA MET A 520 -16.68 22.22 -33.08
C MET A 520 -15.63 23.32 -33.30
N LYS A 521 -15.46 24.24 -32.33
CA LYS A 521 -14.38 25.25 -32.33
C LYS A 521 -13.07 24.72 -31.77
N LEU A 522 -13.07 23.56 -31.10
CA LEU A 522 -11.85 22.93 -30.62
C LEU A 522 -11.06 22.33 -31.80
N PRO A 523 -9.71 22.31 -31.74
CA PRO A 523 -8.86 21.81 -32.83
C PRO A 523 -9.24 20.39 -33.27
N ASP A 524 -9.42 19.48 -32.31
CA ASP A 524 -9.70 18.06 -32.55
C ASP A 524 -11.17 17.69 -32.36
N LYS A 525 -12.05 18.69 -32.21
CA LYS A 525 -13.50 18.52 -32.03
C LYS A 525 -13.81 17.49 -30.94
N PHE A 526 -14.51 16.41 -31.26
CA PHE A 526 -14.89 15.34 -30.33
C PHE A 526 -13.72 14.48 -29.83
N GLU A 527 -12.62 14.43 -30.59
CA GLU A 527 -11.39 13.71 -30.22
C GLU A 527 -10.48 14.54 -29.31
N THR A 528 -10.86 15.77 -28.97
CA THR A 528 -10.11 16.60 -28.03
C THR A 528 -10.01 15.90 -26.67
N VAL A 529 -8.79 15.67 -26.21
CA VAL A 529 -8.53 15.07 -24.88
C VAL A 529 -8.74 16.11 -23.79
N VAL A 530 -9.58 15.78 -22.80
CA VAL A 530 -9.90 16.63 -21.65
C VAL A 530 -9.40 15.99 -20.35
N GLY A 531 -9.65 16.62 -19.19
CA GLY A 531 -9.19 16.17 -17.86
C GLY A 531 -8.00 16.96 -17.34
N GLU A 532 -7.41 16.55 -16.21
CA GLU A 532 -6.32 17.30 -15.55
C GLU A 532 -5.10 17.56 -16.46
N ARG A 533 -4.79 16.62 -17.36
CA ARG A 533 -3.65 16.69 -18.29
C ARG A 533 -4.04 17.09 -19.71
N GLY A 534 -5.33 17.31 -19.97
CA GLY A 534 -5.87 17.64 -21.30
C GLY A 534 -6.16 19.12 -21.48
N ALA A 535 -6.96 19.45 -22.50
CA ALA A 535 -7.46 20.79 -22.72
C ALA A 535 -8.30 21.26 -21.52
N GLN A 536 -7.96 22.44 -20.99
CA GLN A 536 -8.70 23.05 -19.89
C GLN A 536 -9.97 23.72 -20.43
N LEU A 537 -11.11 23.11 -20.14
CA LEU A 537 -12.43 23.65 -20.43
C LEU A 537 -12.92 24.53 -19.28
N SER A 538 -13.75 25.54 -19.60
CA SER A 538 -14.42 26.35 -18.56
C SER A 538 -15.40 25.51 -17.74
N GLY A 539 -15.76 25.96 -16.53
CA GLY A 539 -16.75 25.28 -15.69
C GLY A 539 -18.07 25.03 -16.44
N GLY A 540 -18.58 26.03 -17.16
CA GLY A 540 -19.81 25.92 -17.95
C GLY A 540 -19.70 24.97 -19.15
N GLN A 541 -18.53 24.87 -19.78
CA GLN A 541 -18.28 23.87 -20.83
C GLN A 541 -18.26 22.45 -20.26
N LYS A 542 -17.57 22.24 -19.13
CA LYS A 542 -17.56 20.95 -18.42
C LYS A 542 -18.97 20.53 -18.02
N GLN A 543 -19.78 21.47 -17.54
CA GLN A 543 -21.16 21.22 -17.13
C GLN A 543 -22.04 20.78 -18.31
N ARG A 544 -21.93 21.43 -19.48
CA ARG A 544 -22.70 21.02 -20.66
C ARG A 544 -22.29 19.63 -21.19
N ILE A 545 -21.02 19.26 -21.09
CA ILE A 545 -20.58 17.89 -21.42
C ILE A 545 -21.16 16.89 -20.42
N ALA A 546 -21.20 17.23 -19.12
CA ALA A 546 -21.83 16.39 -18.10
C ALA A 546 -23.35 16.22 -18.34
N ILE A 547 -24.05 17.27 -18.79
CA ILE A 547 -25.45 17.19 -19.22
C ILE A 547 -25.60 16.25 -20.42
N ALA A 548 -24.78 16.40 -21.46
CA ALA A 548 -24.80 15.49 -22.62
C ALA A 548 -24.58 14.02 -22.20
N ARG A 549 -23.65 13.77 -21.27
CA ARG A 549 -23.40 12.44 -20.68
C ARG A 549 -24.60 11.88 -19.93
N ALA A 550 -25.38 12.72 -19.26
CA ALA A 550 -26.61 12.30 -18.60
C ALA A 550 -27.74 12.03 -19.63
N LEU A 551 -27.86 12.85 -20.67
CA LEU A 551 -28.89 12.73 -21.71
C LEU A 551 -28.74 11.49 -22.58
N VAL A 552 -27.51 11.09 -22.89
CA VAL A 552 -27.24 9.95 -23.75
C VAL A 552 -27.74 8.63 -23.16
N ARG A 553 -27.95 8.57 -21.83
CA ARG A 553 -28.59 7.44 -21.14
C ARG A 553 -30.09 7.31 -21.42
N ASN A 554 -30.73 8.37 -21.91
CA ASN A 554 -32.19 8.49 -22.01
C ASN A 554 -32.91 8.13 -20.69
N PRO A 555 -32.56 8.82 -19.58
CA PRO A 555 -33.04 8.46 -18.25
C PRO A 555 -34.55 8.73 -18.08
N LYS A 556 -35.20 7.97 -17.20
CA LYS A 556 -36.60 8.19 -16.78
C LYS A 556 -36.72 9.16 -15.61
N ILE A 557 -35.64 9.30 -14.83
CA ILE A 557 -35.54 10.23 -13.72
C ILE A 557 -34.27 11.06 -13.94
N LEU A 558 -34.41 12.39 -13.97
CA LEU A 558 -33.27 13.30 -14.08
C LEU A 558 -33.09 14.07 -12.77
N LEU A 559 -31.90 13.97 -12.18
CA LEU A 559 -31.52 14.64 -10.94
C LEU A 559 -30.50 15.73 -11.23
N LEU A 560 -30.79 16.96 -10.80
CA LEU A 560 -29.92 18.13 -10.98
C LEU A 560 -29.52 18.70 -9.61
N ASP A 561 -28.32 18.37 -9.14
CA ASP A 561 -27.81 18.81 -7.84
C ASP A 561 -26.98 20.09 -8.00
N GLU A 562 -27.59 21.24 -7.75
CA GLU A 562 -26.96 22.56 -7.84
C GLU A 562 -26.17 22.83 -9.14
N ALA A 563 -26.69 22.34 -10.27
CA ALA A 563 -25.98 22.30 -11.54
C ALA A 563 -25.52 23.66 -12.12
N THR A 564 -25.96 24.79 -11.56
CA THR A 564 -25.58 26.15 -11.98
C THR A 564 -24.86 26.97 -10.89
N SER A 565 -24.70 26.46 -9.67
CA SER A 565 -24.27 27.28 -8.52
C SER A 565 -22.82 27.73 -8.57
N ALA A 566 -21.97 27.01 -9.31
CA ALA A 566 -20.54 27.28 -9.45
C ALA A 566 -20.16 27.99 -10.76
N LEU A 567 -21.15 28.50 -11.52
CA LEU A 567 -20.93 29.10 -12.84
C LEU A 567 -20.96 30.64 -12.81
N ASP A 568 -20.21 31.25 -13.73
CA ASP A 568 -20.37 32.66 -14.05
C ASP A 568 -21.73 32.93 -14.72
N THR A 569 -22.24 34.15 -14.62
CA THR A 569 -23.59 34.52 -15.05
C THR A 569 -23.85 34.30 -16.54
N GLU A 570 -22.84 34.42 -17.41
CA GLU A 570 -22.96 34.15 -18.84
C GLU A 570 -23.08 32.65 -19.11
N SER A 571 -22.19 31.84 -18.52
CA SER A 571 -22.25 30.38 -18.59
C SER A 571 -23.54 29.81 -17.99
N GLU A 572 -24.01 30.36 -16.88
CA GLU A 572 -25.24 29.95 -16.21
C GLU A 572 -26.45 30.07 -17.15
N ALA A 573 -26.60 31.19 -17.87
CA ALA A 573 -27.72 31.38 -18.78
C ALA A 573 -27.76 30.33 -19.90
N VAL A 574 -26.61 29.97 -20.44
CA VAL A 574 -26.49 28.97 -21.51
C VAL A 574 -26.77 27.55 -20.99
N VAL A 575 -26.27 27.24 -19.78
CA VAL A 575 -26.52 25.95 -19.11
C VAL A 575 -27.99 25.82 -18.73
N GLN A 576 -28.60 26.87 -18.19
CA GLN A 576 -30.02 26.88 -17.85
C GLN A 576 -30.90 26.69 -19.09
N ALA A 577 -30.56 27.32 -20.22
CA ALA A 577 -31.27 27.09 -21.48
C ALA A 577 -31.19 25.64 -21.96
N ALA A 578 -30.06 24.96 -21.71
CA ALA A 578 -29.93 23.53 -22.00
C ALA A 578 -30.81 22.69 -21.06
N LEU A 579 -30.79 22.98 -19.75
CA LEU A 579 -31.64 22.31 -18.76
C LEU A 579 -33.13 22.52 -19.04
N ASP A 580 -33.56 23.73 -19.36
CA ASP A 580 -34.95 24.06 -19.70
C ASP A 580 -35.40 23.29 -20.94
N LYS A 581 -34.56 23.22 -21.99
CA LYS A 581 -34.85 22.44 -23.20
C LYS A 581 -35.03 20.96 -22.89
N VAL A 582 -34.23 20.43 -21.97
CA VAL A 582 -34.30 19.05 -21.50
C VAL A 582 -35.55 18.81 -20.64
N CYS A 583 -35.90 19.74 -19.75
CA CYS A 583 -37.08 19.68 -18.87
C CYS A 583 -38.40 19.88 -19.61
N LEU A 584 -38.40 20.69 -20.67
CA LEU A 584 -39.58 21.08 -21.42
C LEU A 584 -39.99 20.13 -22.53
N LEU A 585 -39.20 19.10 -22.88
CA LEU A 585 -39.58 18.12 -23.91
C LEU A 585 -40.81 17.31 -23.44
N PRO A 586 -42.03 17.66 -23.90
CA PRO A 586 -43.18 16.81 -23.65
C PRO A 586 -43.02 15.63 -24.60
N GLY A 587 -43.26 14.41 -24.14
CA GLY A 587 -43.16 13.22 -24.99
C GLY A 587 -43.73 13.48 -26.39
N LYS A 588 -42.87 13.45 -27.41
CA LYS A 588 -43.30 13.51 -28.80
C LYS A 588 -42.69 12.37 -29.59
N VAL A 589 -43.51 11.33 -29.70
CA VAL A 589 -43.85 10.58 -30.92
C VAL A 589 -42.69 10.28 -31.89
N ALA A 590 -42.14 9.08 -31.74
CA ALA A 590 -41.82 8.16 -32.85
C ALA A 590 -42.23 6.74 -32.36
N PRO A 591 -42.66 5.83 -33.25
CA PRO A 591 -43.72 4.86 -32.94
C PRO A 591 -43.27 3.75 -31.97
N LEU A 592 -44.21 3.37 -31.09
CA LEU A 592 -44.14 2.36 -30.03
C LEU A 592 -43.27 2.71 -28.81
N SER A 593 -43.96 2.83 -27.66
CA SER A 593 -43.43 2.77 -26.28
C SER A 593 -42.57 3.95 -25.79
N SER A 594 -43.19 4.97 -25.17
CA SER A 594 -42.42 5.94 -24.35
C SER A 594 -43.26 6.63 -23.26
N SER A 595 -43.00 6.27 -22.00
CA SER A 595 -43.55 6.85 -20.77
C SER A 595 -42.93 8.24 -20.43
N PRO A 596 -43.60 9.10 -19.63
CA PRO A 596 -43.11 10.43 -19.23
C PRO A 596 -41.88 10.37 -18.31
N ILE A 597 -41.01 11.38 -18.34
CA ILE A 597 -39.77 11.51 -17.54
C ILE A 597 -40.03 12.42 -16.32
N VAL A 598 -39.47 12.10 -15.15
CA VAL A 598 -39.56 12.93 -13.92
C VAL A 598 -38.31 13.77 -13.71
N TYR A 599 -38.50 15.02 -13.31
CA TYR A 599 -37.43 16.00 -13.09
C TYR A 599 -37.39 16.44 -11.63
N LEU A 600 -36.22 16.36 -10.98
CA LEU A 600 -35.96 17.03 -9.70
C LEU A 600 -34.79 18.02 -9.84
N GLN A 601 -35.04 19.29 -9.51
CA GLN A 601 -34.05 20.36 -9.51
C GLN A 601 -33.84 20.88 -8.09
N PHE A 602 -32.58 21.03 -7.65
CA PHE A 602 -32.25 21.50 -6.31
C PHE A 602 -31.59 22.88 -6.38
N ALA A 603 -32.08 23.86 -5.61
CA ALA A 603 -31.55 25.22 -5.61
C ALA A 603 -31.33 25.77 -4.19
N THR A 604 -30.23 26.52 -3.99
CA THR A 604 -29.74 26.97 -2.68
C THR A 604 -30.17 28.40 -2.29
N GLN A 605 -30.69 29.21 -3.22
CA GLN A 605 -31.13 30.58 -2.95
C GLN A 605 -32.57 30.88 -3.39
N ILE A 606 -33.37 31.32 -2.42
CA ILE A 606 -34.76 31.78 -2.59
C ILE A 606 -34.84 33.12 -3.36
N ALA A 607 -33.84 33.99 -3.25
CA ALA A 607 -33.96 35.39 -3.68
C ALA A 607 -33.85 35.61 -5.21
N LEU A 608 -33.05 34.81 -5.93
CA LEU A 608 -32.87 34.96 -7.38
C LEU A 608 -33.80 34.06 -8.21
N LEU A 609 -34.28 32.94 -7.66
CA LEU A 609 -35.28 32.10 -8.32
C LEU A 609 -36.66 32.79 -8.41
N LEU A 610 -37.07 33.53 -7.36
CA LEU A 610 -38.36 34.23 -7.33
C LEU A 610 -38.49 35.32 -8.41
N SER A 611 -37.38 35.89 -8.89
CA SER A 611 -37.41 36.95 -9.91
C SER A 611 -37.51 36.43 -11.34
N LYS A 612 -37.08 35.19 -11.63
CA LYS A 612 -36.99 34.67 -13.02
C LYS A 612 -37.75 33.37 -13.28
N MET A 613 -38.11 32.57 -12.27
CA MET A 613 -38.98 31.38 -12.47
C MET A 613 -40.47 31.71 -12.56
N VAL A 614 -40.91 32.86 -12.01
CA VAL A 614 -42.33 33.28 -12.07
C VAL A 614 -42.79 33.56 -13.51
N SER A 615 -41.88 33.75 -14.47
CA SER A 615 -42.25 33.92 -15.88
C SER A 615 -42.32 32.62 -16.72
N SER A 616 -41.72 31.51 -16.27
CA SER A 616 -41.65 30.26 -17.07
C SER A 616 -42.33 29.03 -16.44
N LEU A 617 -42.59 29.01 -15.13
CA LEU A 617 -43.18 27.86 -14.41
C LEU A 617 -44.59 28.18 -13.88
N SER A 618 -45.59 28.16 -14.75
CA SER A 618 -47.00 28.33 -14.31
C SER A 618 -47.70 27.04 -13.85
N LYS A 619 -47.00 25.90 -13.67
CA LYS A 619 -47.67 24.59 -13.40
C LYS A 619 -47.00 23.60 -12.43
N GLY A 620 -46.03 23.99 -11.59
CA GLY A 620 -45.38 23.06 -10.62
C GLY A 620 -45.32 23.58 -9.18
N PRO A 621 -45.48 22.73 -8.14
CA PRO A 621 -45.35 23.15 -6.74
C PRO A 621 -43.89 23.33 -6.31
N ILE A 622 -43.61 24.38 -5.53
CA ILE A 622 -42.34 24.61 -4.83
C ILE A 622 -42.47 24.04 -3.42
N MET A 623 -41.53 23.17 -2.99
CA MET A 623 -41.50 22.63 -1.61
C MET A 623 -40.29 23.16 -0.85
N ASN A 624 -40.54 23.63 0.38
CA ASN A 624 -39.50 23.97 1.34
C ASN A 624 -39.18 22.74 2.19
N LEU A 625 -37.89 22.39 2.25
CA LEU A 625 -37.34 21.35 3.14
C LEU A 625 -37.16 21.83 4.57
#